data_AF-A0A4Y1R4V1-F1
#
_entry.id   AF-A0A4Y1R4V1-F1
#
_cell.length_a   1.000
_cell.length_b   1.000
_cell.length_c   1.000
_cell.angle_alpha   90.00
_cell.angle_beta   90.00
_cell.angle_gamma   90.00
#
_symmetry.space_group_name_H-M   'P 1'
#
loop_
_entity.id
_entity.type
_entity.pdbx_description
1 polymer ?
#
loop_
_entity_poly.entity_id
_entity_poly.type
_entity_poly.pdbx_seq_one_letter_code
_entity_poly.pdbx_strand_id
1 'polypeptide(L)'
;MGDYNIVKDDLIELWMSQNYLNSIENKEKEAVGEMYFDNLVMRSFFQEFEKDNLGNITGCKMHDVVHDFLQFLTKNECLVLEAEGGNNKRIMEFDGYKKVRHLTLMFAPNGPLIPSSLCNCKNLWTLATFDSKITSFGRELISQVKCLRMLNLSHNSLKEVPNEVGELTHLRYLDLSYNHDLTKLPNTMCNLINLQTLRLIYCWALEILPEGMRKLINLQHLHVWGCRSLKLPKGMQG
;
A
#
# COMPACT_ATOMS: atom_id res chain seq x y z
N MET A 1 -5.07 -15.43 6.03
CA MET A 1 -4.31 -14.72 4.98
C MET A 1 -3.72 -15.66 3.92
N GLY A 2 -3.71 -16.99 4.11
CA GLY A 2 -3.23 -17.96 3.11
C GLY A 2 -3.96 -17.92 1.76
N ASP A 3 -5.17 -17.38 1.71
CA ASP A 3 -5.98 -17.26 0.50
C ASP A 3 -5.86 -15.94 -0.27
N TYR A 4 -5.05 -14.99 0.20
CA TYR A 4 -4.90 -13.70 -0.49
C TYR A 4 -4.02 -13.85 -1.74
N ASN A 5 -4.58 -13.52 -2.91
CA ASN A 5 -3.82 -13.51 -4.16
C ASN A 5 -2.85 -12.32 -4.20
N ILE A 6 -1.56 -12.62 -4.29
CA ILE A 6 -0.49 -11.64 -4.39
C ILE A 6 -0.22 -11.40 -5.88
N VAL A 7 -0.49 -10.18 -6.34
CA VAL A 7 -0.09 -9.73 -7.67
C VAL A 7 1.43 -9.54 -7.69
N LYS A 8 2.10 -10.16 -8.65
CA LYS A 8 3.56 -10.21 -8.72
C LYS A 8 4.18 -8.82 -8.86
N ASP A 9 3.70 -8.02 -9.80
CA ASP A 9 4.25 -6.69 -10.07
C ASP A 9 4.10 -5.78 -8.84
N ASP A 10 2.95 -5.83 -8.18
CA ASP A 10 2.69 -5.10 -6.94
C ASP A 10 3.66 -5.50 -5.83
N LEU A 11 3.97 -6.79 -5.71
CA LEU A 11 4.95 -7.30 -4.74
C LEU A 11 6.36 -6.77 -5.04
N ILE A 12 6.76 -6.73 -6.31
CA ILE A 12 8.06 -6.22 -6.74
C ILE A 12 8.17 -4.72 -6.47
N GLU A 13 7.14 -3.93 -6.83
CA GLU A 13 7.06 -2.49 -6.53
C GLU A 13 7.14 -2.23 -5.01
N LEU A 14 6.49 -3.08 -4.20
CA LEU A 14 6.60 -3.02 -2.75
C LEU A 14 8.04 -3.29 -2.27
N TRP A 15 8.72 -4.30 -2.78
CA TRP A 15 10.13 -4.57 -2.44
C TRP A 15 11.07 -3.43 -2.86
N MET A 16 10.82 -2.82 -4.02
CA MET A 16 11.54 -1.64 -4.49
C MET A 16 11.36 -0.47 -3.52
N SER A 17 10.11 -0.18 -3.13
CA SER A 17 9.78 0.90 -2.22
C SER A 17 10.42 0.73 -0.84
N GLN A 18 10.50 -0.50 -0.34
CA GLN A 18 11.12 -0.79 0.95
C GLN A 18 12.65 -0.91 0.88
N ASN A 19 13.22 -0.81 -0.33
CA ASN A 19 14.65 -0.98 -0.61
C ASN A 19 15.18 -2.35 -0.18
N TYR A 20 14.39 -3.41 -0.40
CA TYR A 20 14.78 -4.80 -0.18
C TYR A 20 15.58 -5.38 -1.35
N LEU A 21 15.54 -4.72 -2.51
CA LEU A 21 16.28 -5.13 -3.69
C LEU A 21 17.67 -4.49 -3.67
N ASN A 22 18.70 -5.33 -3.61
CA ASN A 22 20.09 -4.88 -3.70
C ASN A 22 20.38 -4.47 -5.15
N SER A 23 21.08 -3.35 -5.34
CA SER A 23 21.58 -2.98 -6.66
C SER A 23 22.68 -3.97 -7.06
N ILE A 24 22.35 -4.92 -7.92
CA ILE A 24 23.35 -5.70 -8.65
C ILE A 24 23.81 -4.79 -9.79
N GLU A 25 25.12 -4.54 -9.90
CA GLU A 25 25.68 -3.60 -10.88
C GLU A 25 25.05 -3.77 -12.28
N ASN A 26 24.57 -2.65 -12.85
CA ASN A 26 23.94 -2.55 -14.17
C ASN A 26 22.59 -3.27 -14.38
N LYS A 27 21.87 -3.67 -13.32
CA LYS A 27 20.49 -4.17 -13.45
C LYS A 27 19.46 -3.16 -12.93
N GLU A 28 18.39 -2.97 -13.71
CA GLU A 28 17.19 -2.27 -13.26
C GLU A 28 16.58 -2.99 -12.05
N LYS A 29 16.00 -2.24 -11.12
CA LYS A 29 15.52 -2.80 -9.84
C LYS A 29 14.39 -3.80 -10.05
N GLU A 30 13.56 -3.56 -11.05
CA GLU A 30 12.49 -4.42 -11.53
C GLU A 30 13.05 -5.79 -11.91
N ALA A 31 14.10 -5.83 -12.73
CA ALA A 31 14.75 -7.07 -13.12
C ALA A 31 15.40 -7.82 -11.94
N VAL A 32 15.88 -7.11 -10.92
CA VAL A 32 16.34 -7.73 -9.67
C VAL A 32 15.16 -8.30 -8.88
N GLY A 33 14.04 -7.59 -8.83
CA GLY A 33 12.81 -8.03 -8.17
C GLY A 33 12.22 -9.27 -8.81
N GLU A 34 12.17 -9.31 -10.14
CA GLU A 34 11.82 -10.48 -10.95
C GLU A 34 12.67 -11.70 -10.57
N MET A 35 14.00 -11.53 -10.54
CA MET A 35 14.92 -12.59 -10.16
C MET A 35 14.70 -13.08 -8.72
N TYR A 36 14.39 -12.17 -7.78
CA TYR A 36 14.07 -12.55 -6.40
C TYR A 36 12.75 -13.31 -6.31
N PHE A 37 11.74 -12.87 -7.05
CA PHE A 37 10.45 -13.55 -7.15
C PHE A 37 10.61 -14.98 -7.67
N ASP A 38 11.31 -15.15 -8.79
CA ASP A 38 11.57 -16.47 -9.38
C ASP A 38 12.32 -17.39 -8.42
N ASN A 39 13.27 -16.86 -7.65
CA ASN A 39 13.97 -17.63 -6.62
C ASN A 39 13.04 -18.12 -5.50
N LEU A 40 12.06 -17.31 -5.08
CA LEU A 40 11.06 -17.70 -4.07
C LEU A 40 10.10 -18.75 -4.64
N VAL A 41 9.69 -18.60 -5.90
CA VAL A 41 8.89 -19.60 -6.63
C VAL A 41 9.63 -20.94 -6.69
N MET A 42 10.91 -20.95 -7.10
CA MET A 42 11.74 -22.16 -7.17
C MET A 42 11.94 -22.86 -5.82
N ARG A 43 11.82 -22.12 -4.71
CA ARG A 43 11.95 -22.64 -3.35
C ARG A 43 10.60 -23.00 -2.71
N SER A 44 9.53 -23.00 -3.49
CA SER A 44 8.17 -23.33 -3.06
C SER A 44 7.62 -22.42 -1.94
N PHE A 45 8.05 -21.15 -1.90
CA PHE A 45 7.49 -20.17 -0.97
C PHE A 45 6.06 -19.75 -1.38
N PHE A 46 5.77 -19.86 -2.67
CA PHE A 46 4.49 -19.53 -3.27
C PHE A 46 3.83 -20.77 -3.87
N GLN A 47 2.50 -20.76 -3.94
CA GLN A 47 1.64 -21.78 -4.52
C GLN A 47 0.50 -21.12 -5.32
N GLU A 48 -0.30 -21.93 -6.03
CA GLU A 48 -1.48 -21.44 -6.79
C GLU A 48 -1.18 -20.28 -7.73
N PHE A 49 -0.41 -20.55 -8.79
CA PHE A 49 0.01 -19.53 -9.74
C PHE A 49 -1.08 -19.14 -10.73
N GLU A 50 -1.36 -17.84 -10.82
CA GLU A 50 -2.10 -17.22 -11.91
C GLU A 50 -1.14 -16.86 -13.04
N LYS A 51 -1.58 -17.09 -14.28
CA LYS A 51 -0.76 -16.83 -15.46
C LYS A 51 -1.51 -16.01 -16.49
N ASP A 52 -0.77 -15.16 -17.20
CA ASP A 52 -1.29 -14.47 -18.38
C ASP A 52 -1.43 -15.42 -19.58
N ASN A 53 -1.92 -14.87 -20.70
CA ASN A 53 -2.08 -15.61 -21.96
C ASN A 53 -0.75 -16.11 -22.57
N LEU A 54 0.38 -15.57 -22.12
CA LEU A 54 1.73 -15.96 -22.55
C LEU A 54 2.35 -17.01 -21.61
N GLY A 55 1.66 -17.36 -20.52
CA GLY A 55 2.11 -18.32 -19.51
C GLY A 55 3.01 -17.72 -18.43
N ASN A 56 3.19 -16.40 -18.40
CA ASN A 56 3.96 -15.72 -17.36
C ASN A 56 3.15 -15.68 -16.06
N ILE A 57 3.82 -15.91 -14.93
CA ILE A 57 3.18 -15.82 -13.61
C ILE A 57 2.86 -14.35 -13.32
N THR A 58 1.58 -14.05 -13.09
CA THR A 58 1.09 -12.71 -12.74
C THR A 58 0.61 -12.62 -11.30
N GLY A 59 0.25 -13.77 -10.71
CA GLY A 59 -0.24 -13.85 -9.34
C GLY A 59 0.13 -15.16 -8.68
N CYS A 60 0.15 -15.17 -7.35
CA CYS A 60 0.41 -16.35 -6.55
C CYS A 60 -0.13 -16.19 -5.13
N LYS A 61 -0.28 -17.30 -4.41
CA LYS A 61 -0.53 -17.30 -2.96
C LYS A 61 0.70 -17.70 -2.19
N MET A 62 0.81 -17.26 -0.95
CA MET A 62 1.84 -17.75 -0.03
C MET A 62 1.47 -19.17 0.43
N HIS A 63 2.45 -20.08 0.45
CA HIS A 63 2.22 -21.43 0.96
C HIS A 63 1.89 -21.38 2.46
N ASP A 64 0.88 -22.14 2.92
CA ASP A 64 0.37 -22.06 4.31
C ASP A 64 1.43 -22.32 5.37
N VAL A 65 2.24 -23.37 5.20
CA VAL A 65 3.37 -23.65 6.11
C VAL A 65 4.37 -22.50 6.19
N VAL A 66 4.64 -21.83 5.07
CA VAL A 66 5.53 -20.66 5.02
C VAL A 66 4.87 -19.46 5.70
N HIS A 67 3.56 -19.29 5.50
CA HIS A 67 2.77 -18.27 6.15
C HIS A 67 2.82 -18.39 7.68
N ASP A 68 2.53 -19.57 8.22
CA ASP A 68 2.56 -19.85 9.66
C ASP A 68 3.95 -19.61 10.25
N PHE A 69 4.98 -20.06 9.54
CA PHE A 69 6.36 -19.82 9.94
C PHE A 69 6.72 -18.32 9.98
N LEU A 70 6.31 -17.55 8.98
CA LEU A 70 6.53 -16.11 8.93
C LEU A 70 5.74 -15.35 9.99
N GLN A 71 4.50 -15.75 10.29
CA GLN A 71 3.74 -15.17 11.41
C GLN A 71 4.50 -15.34 12.74
N PHE A 72 5.07 -16.54 12.96
CA PHE A 72 5.87 -16.80 14.16
C PHE A 72 7.12 -15.92 14.24
N LEU A 73 7.88 -15.80 13.14
CA LEU A 73 9.10 -14.99 13.09
C LEU A 73 8.83 -13.49 13.22
N THR A 74 7.71 -13.01 12.68
CA THR A 74 7.42 -11.57 12.58
C THR A 74 6.48 -11.04 13.65
N LYS A 75 6.04 -11.87 14.61
CA LYS A 75 5.08 -11.53 15.69
C LYS A 75 5.38 -10.27 16.54
N ASN A 76 6.61 -9.76 16.47
CA ASN A 76 7.05 -8.58 17.20
C ASN A 76 7.20 -7.33 16.31
N GLU A 77 7.19 -7.50 14.99
CA GLU A 77 7.35 -6.43 14.00
C GLU A 77 6.09 -6.23 13.14
N CYS A 78 5.33 -7.29 12.91
CA CYS A 78 4.07 -7.29 12.16
C CYS A 78 2.89 -7.46 13.11
N LEU A 79 1.88 -6.62 12.94
CA LEU A 79 0.63 -6.66 13.68
C LEU A 79 -0.53 -6.67 12.68
N VAL A 80 -1.45 -7.61 12.86
CA VAL A 80 -2.73 -7.64 12.15
C VAL A 80 -3.81 -7.36 13.18
N LEU A 81 -4.63 -6.34 12.94
CA LEU A 81 -5.80 -6.03 13.77
C LEU A 81 -7.05 -6.27 12.95
N GLU A 82 -7.95 -7.09 13.48
CA GLU A 82 -9.26 -7.34 12.90
C GLU A 82 -10.30 -6.54 13.69
N ALA A 83 -11.24 -5.90 13.00
CA ALA A 83 -12.36 -5.27 13.68
C ALA A 83 -13.32 -6.34 14.23
N GLU A 84 -13.54 -6.37 15.54
CA GLU A 84 -14.45 -7.35 16.16
C GLU A 84 -15.91 -7.21 15.67
N GLY A 85 -16.58 -8.36 15.48
CA GLY A 85 -17.95 -8.44 14.97
C GLY A 85 -19.01 -7.97 15.96
N GLY A 86 -19.67 -6.86 15.65
CA GLY A 86 -20.83 -6.31 16.35
C GLY A 86 -21.24 -4.93 15.80
N ASN A 87 -22.34 -4.35 16.28
CA ASN A 87 -22.85 -3.04 15.81
C ASN A 87 -21.92 -1.84 16.11
N ASN A 88 -20.91 -2.03 16.96
CA ASN A 88 -19.88 -1.04 17.32
C ASN A 88 -18.49 -1.62 17.06
N LYS A 89 -18.15 -1.89 15.79
CA LYS A 89 -16.81 -2.31 15.40
C LYS A 89 -15.78 -1.27 15.85
N ARG A 90 -14.85 -1.64 16.72
CA ARG A 90 -13.68 -0.84 17.07
C ARG A 90 -12.43 -1.62 16.67
N ILE A 91 -11.40 -0.90 16.23
CA ILE A 91 -10.07 -1.48 16.04
C ILE A 91 -9.57 -1.91 17.43
N MET A 92 -9.19 -3.18 17.59
CA MET A 92 -8.70 -3.71 18.85
C MET A 92 -7.61 -2.81 19.46
N GLU A 93 -7.67 -2.64 20.78
CA GLU A 93 -6.70 -1.87 21.54
C GLU A 93 -5.34 -2.56 21.52
N PHE A 94 -4.29 -1.80 21.22
CA PHE A 94 -2.93 -2.30 21.17
C PHE A 94 -2.13 -1.74 22.35
N ASP A 95 -1.57 -2.65 23.15
CA ASP A 95 -0.71 -2.27 24.26
C ASP A 95 0.67 -1.87 23.70
N GLY A 96 0.99 -0.57 23.80
CA GLY A 96 2.05 0.15 23.06
C GLY A 96 3.51 -0.25 23.33
N TYR A 97 3.78 -1.51 23.70
CA TYR A 97 5.10 -2.03 24.09
C TYR A 97 5.85 -2.78 22.97
N LYS A 98 5.21 -3.17 21.85
CA LYS A 98 5.93 -3.85 20.75
C LYS A 98 6.48 -2.86 19.72
N LYS A 99 7.66 -3.17 19.18
CA LYS A 99 8.32 -2.45 18.07
C LYS A 99 7.63 -2.76 16.73
N VAL A 100 6.33 -2.47 16.63
CA VAL A 100 5.55 -2.69 15.42
C VAL A 100 6.08 -1.79 14.30
N ARG A 101 6.44 -2.41 13.17
CA ARG A 101 6.87 -1.76 11.93
C ARG A 101 5.82 -1.88 10.83
N HIS A 102 5.05 -2.97 10.86
CA HIS A 102 4.04 -3.25 9.84
C HIS A 102 2.70 -3.49 10.51
N LEU A 103 1.73 -2.65 10.18
CA LEU A 103 0.37 -2.76 10.67
C LEU A 103 -0.57 -3.04 9.51
N THR A 104 -1.39 -4.07 9.67
CA THR A 104 -2.49 -4.39 8.77
C THR A 104 -3.80 -4.28 9.53
N LEU A 105 -4.75 -3.54 8.98
CA LEU A 105 -6.11 -3.43 9.48
C LEU A 105 -7.06 -4.21 8.58
N MET A 106 -7.79 -5.17 9.13
CA MET A 106 -8.76 -5.97 8.38
C MET A 106 -10.18 -5.65 8.83
N PHE A 107 -11.09 -5.60 7.86
CA PHE A 107 -12.53 -5.42 8.11
C PHE A 107 -12.89 -4.13 8.86
N ALA A 108 -12.09 -3.07 8.71
CA ALA A 108 -12.33 -1.81 9.39
C ALA A 108 -13.72 -1.25 9.00
N PRO A 109 -14.50 -0.76 9.98
CA PRO A 109 -15.87 -0.33 9.74
C PRO A 109 -15.95 0.86 8.79
N ASN A 110 -17.17 1.10 8.31
CA ASN A 110 -17.47 2.32 7.58
C ASN A 110 -17.29 3.54 8.50
N GLY A 111 -16.38 4.44 8.13
CA GLY A 111 -16.11 5.64 8.89
C GLY A 111 -14.69 6.18 8.69
N PRO A 112 -14.34 7.25 9.42
CA PRO A 112 -12.98 7.76 9.44
C PRO A 112 -12.03 6.73 10.06
N LEU A 113 -10.82 6.66 9.53
CA LEU A 113 -9.72 5.92 10.14
C LEU A 113 -9.19 6.73 11.33
N ILE A 114 -9.67 6.40 12.52
CA ILE A 114 -9.30 7.06 13.78
C ILE A 114 -8.13 6.30 14.43
N PRO A 115 -7.05 6.99 14.82
CA PRO A 115 -5.84 6.36 15.36
C PRO A 115 -5.92 6.12 16.88
N SER A 116 -7.11 5.98 17.48
CA SER A 116 -7.26 5.87 18.94
C SER A 116 -6.41 4.75 19.56
N SER A 117 -6.08 3.73 18.76
CA SER A 117 -5.24 2.58 19.14
C SER A 117 -3.82 2.59 18.52
N LEU A 118 -3.44 3.62 17.75
CA LEU A 118 -2.11 3.75 17.10
C LEU A 118 -1.10 4.58 17.91
N CYS A 119 -1.54 5.12 19.04
CA CYS A 119 -0.72 5.82 20.02
C CYS A 119 0.54 4.98 20.31
N ASN A 120 1.73 5.53 20.06
CA ASN A 120 3.08 4.92 20.14
C ASN A 120 3.67 4.20 18.92
N CYS A 121 3.02 4.14 17.76
CA CYS A 121 3.61 3.58 16.54
C CYS A 121 4.64 4.51 15.83
N LYS A 122 5.55 5.15 16.59
CA LYS A 122 6.54 6.12 16.07
C LYS A 122 7.48 5.56 15.00
N ASN A 123 7.59 4.24 14.91
CA ASN A 123 8.47 3.52 13.99
C ASN A 123 7.71 2.75 12.90
N LEU A 124 6.41 3.04 12.71
CA LEU A 124 5.63 2.34 11.69
C LEU A 124 6.14 2.68 10.29
N TRP A 125 6.46 1.64 9.52
CA TRP A 125 6.90 1.73 8.13
C TRP A 125 5.79 1.38 7.15
N THR A 126 4.88 0.49 7.55
CA THR A 126 3.79 0.03 6.70
C THR A 126 2.46 0.13 7.43
N LEU A 127 1.48 0.72 6.75
CA LEU A 127 0.08 0.70 7.14
C LEU A 127 -0.72 0.25 5.94
N ALA A 128 -1.40 -0.88 6.07
CA ALA A 128 -2.26 -1.43 5.03
C ALA A 128 -3.66 -1.71 5.58
N THR A 129 -4.67 -1.56 4.72
CA THR A 129 -6.04 -1.92 5.02
C THR A 129 -6.54 -2.96 4.02
N PHE A 130 -7.30 -3.93 4.50
CA PHE A 130 -7.94 -4.96 3.67
C PHE A 130 -9.40 -5.13 4.07
N ASP A 131 -10.25 -5.40 3.09
CA ASP A 131 -11.70 -5.58 3.26
C ASP A 131 -12.36 -4.52 4.15
N SER A 132 -11.88 -3.29 4.04
CA SER A 132 -12.23 -2.16 4.90
C SER A 132 -13.15 -1.17 4.18
N LYS A 133 -13.84 -0.31 4.92
CA LYS A 133 -14.77 0.69 4.35
C LYS A 133 -14.44 2.11 4.80
N ILE A 134 -13.16 2.43 4.90
CA ILE A 134 -12.70 3.72 5.41
C ILE A 134 -13.15 4.84 4.46
N THR A 135 -13.75 5.90 5.00
CA THR A 135 -14.28 7.02 4.22
C THR A 135 -13.39 8.26 4.26
N SER A 136 -12.55 8.38 5.29
CA SER A 136 -11.58 9.46 5.42
C SER A 136 -10.45 9.09 6.38
N PHE A 137 -9.37 9.86 6.31
CA PHE A 137 -8.30 9.90 7.32
C PHE A 137 -7.84 11.35 7.45
N GLY A 138 -7.13 11.69 8.53
CA GLY A 138 -6.82 13.08 8.82
C GLY A 138 -5.53 13.29 9.59
N ARG A 139 -5.34 14.54 10.04
CA ARG A 139 -4.16 15.01 10.78
C ARG A 139 -3.79 14.11 11.95
N GLU A 140 -4.78 13.61 12.69
CA GLU A 140 -4.54 12.76 13.86
C GLU A 140 -3.73 11.53 13.49
N LEU A 141 -4.13 10.79 12.45
CA LEU A 141 -3.40 9.62 11.96
C LEU A 141 -2.00 10.01 11.47
N ILE A 142 -1.94 11.02 10.60
CA ILE A 142 -0.70 11.45 9.93
C ILE A 142 0.34 11.99 10.93
N SER A 143 -0.09 12.53 12.07
CA SER A 143 0.80 12.96 13.13
C SER A 143 1.53 11.79 13.82
N GLN A 144 0.93 10.59 13.80
CA GLN A 144 1.46 9.43 14.49
C GLN A 144 2.36 8.56 13.61
N VAL A 145 2.15 8.57 12.28
CA VAL A 145 2.84 7.68 11.32
C VAL A 145 3.89 8.43 10.49
N LYS A 146 4.67 9.34 11.09
CA LYS A 146 5.65 10.16 10.36
C LYS A 146 6.76 9.37 9.64
N CYS A 147 7.08 8.17 10.13
CA CYS A 147 8.10 7.29 9.56
C CYS A 147 7.56 6.36 8.45
N LEU A 148 6.30 6.52 8.06
CA LEU A 148 5.63 5.61 7.12
C LEU A 148 6.31 5.65 5.75
N ARG A 149 6.56 4.46 5.20
CA ARG A 149 7.15 4.23 3.87
C ARG A 149 6.14 3.68 2.88
N MET A 150 5.16 2.90 3.37
CA MET A 150 4.09 2.32 2.57
C MET A 150 2.75 2.58 3.23
N LEU A 151 1.83 3.16 2.45
CA LEU A 151 0.43 3.34 2.80
C LEU A 151 -0.44 2.68 1.73
N ASN A 152 -1.16 1.64 2.12
CA ASN A 152 -2.18 1.02 1.28
C ASN A 152 -3.55 1.30 1.89
N LEU A 153 -4.33 2.13 1.20
CA LEU A 153 -5.75 2.39 1.47
C LEU A 153 -6.62 2.03 0.26
N SER A 154 -6.14 1.08 -0.57
CA SER A 154 -6.92 0.57 -1.69
C SER A 154 -8.20 -0.14 -1.22
N HIS A 155 -9.19 -0.26 -2.11
CA HIS A 155 -10.47 -0.91 -1.83
C HIS A 155 -11.21 -0.33 -0.60
N ASN A 156 -11.22 1.00 -0.47
CA ASN A 156 -11.98 1.72 0.56
C ASN A 156 -13.04 2.66 -0.08
N SER A 157 -13.64 3.53 0.72
CA SER A 157 -14.68 4.50 0.30
C SER A 157 -14.19 5.94 0.44
N LEU A 158 -12.89 6.20 0.22
CA LEU A 158 -12.32 7.54 0.35
C LEU A 158 -12.89 8.49 -0.71
N LYS A 159 -13.30 9.68 -0.26
CA LYS A 159 -13.78 10.76 -1.15
C LYS A 159 -12.72 11.83 -1.42
N GLU A 160 -11.81 11.99 -0.47
CA GLU A 160 -10.72 12.95 -0.51
C GLU A 160 -9.52 12.44 0.28
N VAL A 161 -8.36 13.03 -0.01
CA VAL A 161 -7.12 12.82 0.75
C VAL A 161 -6.79 14.14 1.48
N PRO A 162 -6.51 14.12 2.79
CA PRO A 162 -6.21 15.31 3.57
C PRO A 162 -4.91 15.98 3.12
N ASN A 163 -4.83 17.32 3.23
CA ASN A 163 -3.64 18.09 2.88
C ASN A 163 -2.40 17.63 3.68
N GLU A 164 -2.58 17.15 4.89
CA GLU A 164 -1.54 16.64 5.76
C GLU A 164 -0.81 15.44 5.16
N VAL A 165 -1.34 14.76 4.13
CA VAL A 165 -0.65 13.64 3.47
C VAL A 165 0.75 14.03 3.01
N GLY A 166 0.94 15.30 2.62
CA GLY A 166 2.24 15.84 2.22
C GLY A 166 3.29 15.91 3.35
N GLU A 167 2.89 15.71 4.61
CA GLU A 167 3.78 15.62 5.76
C GLU A 167 4.43 14.22 5.90
N LEU A 168 3.96 13.21 5.16
CA LEU A 168 4.53 11.85 5.15
C LEU A 168 5.80 11.78 4.27
N THR A 169 6.80 12.61 4.56
CA THR A 169 7.98 12.81 3.69
C THR A 169 8.82 11.55 3.45
N HIS A 170 8.68 10.51 4.27
CA HIS A 170 9.34 9.20 4.09
C HIS A 170 8.54 8.22 3.22
N LEU A 171 7.33 8.59 2.78
CA LEU A 171 6.47 7.72 1.99
C LEU A 171 7.08 7.46 0.62
N ARG A 172 7.08 6.18 0.22
CA ARG A 172 7.64 5.66 -1.02
C ARG A 172 6.61 4.92 -1.86
N TYR A 173 5.60 4.35 -1.23
CA TYR A 173 4.49 3.67 -1.88
C TYR A 173 3.17 4.18 -1.32
N LEU A 174 2.29 4.64 -2.21
CA LEU A 174 0.93 5.05 -1.89
C LEU A 174 -0.05 4.37 -2.84
N ASP A 175 -0.93 3.55 -2.28
CA ASP A 175 -2.03 2.93 -3.03
C ASP A 175 -3.39 3.43 -2.53
N LEU A 176 -4.11 4.07 -3.44
CA LEU A 176 -5.46 4.59 -3.28
C LEU A 176 -6.43 3.95 -4.29
N SER A 177 -6.03 2.87 -4.96
CA SER A 177 -6.81 2.20 -5.98
C SER A 177 -8.18 1.74 -5.45
N TYR A 178 -9.17 1.63 -6.33
CA TYR A 178 -10.53 1.21 -6.01
C TYR A 178 -11.26 2.09 -4.99
N ASN A 179 -10.81 3.34 -4.78
CA ASN A 179 -11.61 4.36 -4.11
C ASN A 179 -12.46 5.09 -5.16
N HIS A 180 -13.59 4.49 -5.54
CA HIS A 180 -14.38 4.94 -6.70
C HIS A 180 -14.90 6.38 -6.57
N ASP A 181 -15.16 6.83 -5.34
CA ASP A 181 -15.67 8.18 -5.03
C ASP A 181 -14.56 9.22 -4.80
N LEU A 182 -13.28 8.86 -4.95
CA LEU A 182 -12.15 9.78 -4.75
C LEU A 182 -12.13 10.83 -5.86
N THR A 183 -12.41 12.08 -5.52
CA THR A 183 -12.58 13.16 -6.51
C THR A 183 -11.30 13.94 -6.81
N LYS A 184 -10.44 14.12 -5.80
CA LYS A 184 -9.24 14.97 -5.89
C LYS A 184 -8.12 14.47 -4.98
N LEU A 185 -6.90 14.76 -5.39
CA LEU A 185 -5.69 14.64 -4.56
C LEU A 185 -5.20 16.04 -4.19
N PRO A 186 -4.73 16.28 -2.95
CA PRO A 186 -4.27 17.59 -2.53
C PRO A 186 -2.93 17.96 -3.18
N ASN A 187 -2.72 19.23 -3.49
CA ASN A 187 -1.45 19.74 -4.03
C ASN A 187 -0.24 19.50 -3.10
N THR A 188 -0.49 19.37 -1.79
CA THR A 188 0.54 19.02 -0.80
C THR A 188 1.10 17.61 -0.99
N MET A 189 0.39 16.70 -1.68
CA MET A 189 0.92 15.38 -2.05
C MET A 189 2.22 15.50 -2.86
N CYS A 190 2.41 16.60 -3.59
CA CYS A 190 3.65 16.87 -4.33
C CYS A 190 4.87 17.17 -3.44
N ASN A 191 4.71 17.20 -2.12
CA ASN A 191 5.81 17.27 -1.15
C ASN A 191 6.40 15.88 -0.83
N LEU A 192 5.77 14.80 -1.30
CA LEU A 192 6.23 13.42 -1.12
C LEU A 192 7.41 13.12 -2.05
N ILE A 193 8.53 13.83 -1.89
CA ILE A 193 9.69 13.74 -2.79
C ILE A 193 10.33 12.35 -2.87
N ASN A 194 10.08 11.48 -1.88
CA ASN A 194 10.56 10.10 -1.85
C ASN A 194 9.57 9.09 -2.46
N LEU A 195 8.39 9.53 -2.92
CA LEU A 195 7.37 8.67 -3.50
C LEU A 195 7.92 8.04 -4.80
N GLN A 196 7.91 6.72 -4.86
CA GLN A 196 8.35 5.91 -6.00
C GLN A 196 7.17 5.32 -6.76
N THR A 197 6.12 4.94 -6.03
CA THR A 197 4.91 4.34 -6.61
C THR A 197 3.67 5.08 -6.11
N LEU A 198 2.84 5.52 -7.06
CA LEU A 198 1.50 6.05 -6.81
C LEU A 198 0.47 5.25 -7.62
N ARG A 199 -0.46 4.60 -6.92
CA ARG A 199 -1.52 3.80 -7.52
C ARG A 199 -2.89 4.42 -7.27
N LEU A 200 -3.61 4.62 -8.36
CA LEU A 200 -4.93 5.27 -8.43
C LEU A 200 -5.87 4.43 -9.30
N ILE A 201 -5.63 3.12 -9.43
CA ILE A 201 -6.35 2.27 -10.37
C ILE A 201 -7.84 2.25 -10.01
N TYR A 202 -8.73 2.41 -10.99
CA TYR A 202 -10.19 2.45 -10.79
C TYR A 202 -10.70 3.54 -9.82
N CYS A 203 -10.01 4.67 -9.68
CA CYS A 203 -10.56 5.88 -9.05
C CYS A 203 -11.48 6.62 -10.04
N TRP A 204 -12.72 6.15 -10.20
CA TRP A 204 -13.63 6.59 -11.27
C TRP A 204 -13.98 8.08 -11.22
N ALA A 205 -14.15 8.64 -10.03
CA ALA A 205 -14.50 10.04 -9.82
C ALA A 205 -13.28 11.00 -9.84
N LEU A 206 -12.05 10.50 -9.97
CA LEU A 206 -10.85 11.34 -9.91
C LEU A 206 -10.74 12.18 -11.19
N GLU A 207 -10.83 13.51 -11.06
CA GLU A 207 -10.89 14.39 -12.23
C GLU A 207 -9.52 14.91 -12.68
N ILE A 208 -8.63 15.21 -11.73
CA ILE A 208 -7.34 15.84 -11.97
C ILE A 208 -6.25 15.28 -11.04
N LEU A 209 -5.03 15.21 -11.56
CA LEU A 209 -3.83 15.05 -10.74
C LEU A 209 -3.38 16.41 -10.20
N PRO A 210 -2.67 16.46 -9.06
CA PRO A 210 -2.09 17.69 -8.52
C PRO A 210 -1.22 18.44 -9.54
N GLU A 211 -1.24 19.79 -9.54
CA GLU A 211 -0.43 20.56 -10.50
C GLU A 211 1.08 20.38 -10.31
N GLY A 212 1.50 20.02 -9.10
CA GLY A 212 2.89 19.87 -8.71
C GLY A 212 3.53 18.51 -8.99
N MET A 213 2.91 17.61 -9.78
CA MET A 213 3.41 16.23 -9.99
C MET A 213 4.88 16.17 -10.41
N ARG A 214 5.37 17.19 -11.15
CA ARG A 214 6.80 17.33 -11.51
C ARG A 214 7.78 17.38 -10.33
N LYS A 215 7.31 17.66 -9.11
CA LYS A 215 8.12 17.69 -7.89
C LYS A 215 8.42 16.28 -7.35
N LEU A 216 7.68 15.28 -7.79
CA LEU A 216 7.87 13.88 -7.40
C LEU A 216 9.02 13.27 -8.20
N ILE A 217 10.23 13.78 -7.99
CA ILE A 217 11.43 13.45 -8.78
C ILE A 217 11.86 11.98 -8.70
N ASN A 218 11.40 11.25 -7.67
CA ASN A 218 11.69 9.83 -7.49
C ASN A 218 10.54 8.91 -7.95
N LEU A 219 9.45 9.47 -8.48
CA LEU A 219 8.29 8.68 -8.92
C LEU A 219 8.68 7.87 -10.16
N GLN A 220 8.59 6.54 -10.05
CA GLN A 220 8.91 5.56 -11.08
C GLN A 220 7.64 4.98 -11.69
N HIS A 221 6.63 4.72 -10.84
CA HIS A 221 5.37 4.10 -11.26
C HIS A 221 4.18 4.99 -10.91
N LEU A 222 3.43 5.39 -11.93
CA LEU A 222 2.15 6.09 -11.80
C LEU A 222 1.06 5.28 -12.49
N HIS A 223 0.21 4.65 -11.69
CA HIS A 223 -0.88 3.81 -12.18
C HIS A 223 -2.22 4.55 -12.08
N VAL A 224 -2.80 4.89 -13.23
CA VAL A 224 -4.07 5.64 -13.33
C VAL A 224 -5.11 4.92 -14.20
N TRP A 225 -4.91 3.62 -14.43
CA TRP A 225 -5.82 2.84 -15.25
C TRP A 225 -7.22 2.79 -14.66
N GLY A 226 -8.25 2.87 -15.50
CA GLY A 226 -9.64 2.86 -15.04
C GLY A 226 -10.13 4.17 -14.40
N CYS A 227 -9.32 5.24 -14.34
CA CYS A 227 -9.76 6.57 -13.90
C CYS A 227 -10.57 7.29 -15.00
N ARG A 228 -11.85 6.96 -15.13
CA ARG A 228 -12.71 7.42 -16.25
C ARG A 228 -12.88 8.93 -16.35
N SER A 229 -12.84 9.64 -15.23
CA SER A 229 -13.01 11.11 -15.19
C SER A 229 -11.69 11.88 -15.31
N LEU A 230 -10.56 11.17 -15.29
CA LEU A 230 -9.24 11.78 -15.16
C LEU A 230 -8.79 12.41 -16.47
N LYS A 231 -8.54 13.71 -16.44
CA LYS A 231 -7.98 14.45 -17.57
C LYS A 231 -6.45 14.37 -17.53
N LEU A 232 -5.88 13.41 -18.23
CA LEU A 232 -4.43 13.32 -18.42
C LEU A 232 -3.96 14.25 -19.55
N PRO A 233 -2.80 14.92 -19.40
CA PRO A 233 -2.13 15.59 -20.51
C PRO A 233 -1.91 14.60 -21.66
N LYS A 234 -1.95 15.08 -22.90
CA LYS A 234 -1.84 14.26 -24.11
C LYS A 234 -0.59 13.35 -24.18
N GLY A 235 0.44 13.60 -23.36
CA GLY A 235 1.65 12.78 -23.27
C GLY A 235 1.66 11.69 -22.18
N MET A 236 0.57 11.53 -21.41
CA MET A 236 0.46 10.55 -20.32
C MET A 236 -0.69 9.57 -20.53
N GLN A 237 -1.33 9.59 -21.69
CA GLN A 237 -2.36 8.63 -22.09
C GLN A 237 -1.66 7.48 -22.80
N GLY A 238 -1.29 6.44 -22.04
CA GLY A 238 -0.69 5.19 -22.53
C GLY A 238 -1.43 4.02 -21.91
#